data_AF-A0A3D6CJ49-F1
#
_entry.id   AF-A0A3D6CJ49-F1
#
_cell.length_a   1.000
_cell.length_b   1.000
_cell.length_c   1.000
_cell.angle_alpha   90.00
_cell.angle_beta   90.00
_cell.angle_gamma   90.00
#
_symmetry.space_group_name_H-M   'P 1'
#
loop_
_entity.id
_entity.type
_entity.pdbx_description
1 polymer ?
#
loop_
_entity_poly.entity_id
_entity_poly.type
_entity_poly.pdbx_seq_one_letter_code
_entity_poly.pdbx_strand_id
1 'polypeptide(L)'
;STLVKLRLSADYFETEIPTVSDAIVFITDTSNNAIITFSDVNLDGDFSPLTNFIPKDNTVYELTVIYKNETYKGRASKIKSPTFISVSQGDATLFSGKETEVKVTFQDDAEKENYYLFDFTNTSFLAEDRFFNGTPYNFSFFYQEDEITLPANVTLKMSGITKQYFTYFRVLLSQSGQNGGGPFETVPSSLLGNMINTTNETNFPLGYFHISETDTYNIDLKEKD
;
A
#
# COMPACT_ATOMS: atom_id res chain seq x y z
N SER A 1 7.92 -3.13 5.26
CA SER A 1 9.14 -3.54 4.54
C SER A 1 9.45 -2.49 3.48
N THR A 2 10.70 -2.38 3.05
CA THR A 2 11.14 -1.43 2.02
C THR A 2 11.55 -2.22 0.78
N LEU A 3 10.58 -2.50 -0.10
CA LEU A 3 10.80 -3.28 -1.33
C LEU A 3 10.40 -2.47 -2.56
N VAL A 4 11.14 -2.63 -3.65
CA VAL A 4 10.72 -2.19 -4.98
C VAL A 4 10.41 -3.45 -5.78
N LYS A 5 9.13 -3.66 -6.11
CA LYS A 5 8.66 -4.84 -6.83
C LYS A 5 8.54 -4.53 -8.31
N LEU A 6 9.24 -5.28 -9.15
CA LEU A 6 9.24 -5.10 -10.60
C LEU A 6 8.73 -6.36 -11.31
N ARG A 7 7.74 -6.18 -12.17
CA ARG A 7 7.10 -7.22 -12.98
C ARG A 7 6.79 -6.66 -14.37
N LEU A 8 6.71 -7.53 -15.37
CA LEU A 8 6.15 -7.18 -16.68
C LEU A 8 4.63 -7.32 -16.64
N SER A 9 3.94 -6.56 -17.49
CA SER A 9 2.51 -6.79 -17.75
C SER A 9 2.31 -8.18 -18.35
N ALA A 10 1.27 -8.88 -17.90
CA ALA A 10 0.82 -10.15 -18.46
C ALA A 10 -0.62 -10.01 -18.95
N ASP A 11 -1.02 -10.91 -19.85
CA ASP A 11 -2.40 -10.98 -20.31
C ASP A 11 -3.34 -11.42 -19.18
N TYR A 12 -4.62 -11.04 -19.27
CA TYR A 12 -5.60 -11.27 -18.20
C TYR A 12 -5.76 -12.74 -17.79
N PHE A 13 -5.60 -13.67 -18.73
CA PHE A 13 -5.75 -15.11 -18.49
C PHE A 13 -4.43 -15.80 -18.13
N GLU A 14 -3.32 -15.08 -18.11
CA GLU A 14 -2.04 -15.67 -17.74
C GLU A 14 -1.96 -15.92 -16.25
N THR A 15 -1.49 -17.11 -15.89
CA THR A 15 -1.35 -17.52 -14.50
C THR A 15 0.00 -17.13 -13.90
N GLU A 16 0.97 -16.78 -14.75
CA GLU A 16 2.30 -16.34 -14.34
C GLU A 16 2.57 -14.90 -14.77
N ILE A 17 2.97 -14.07 -13.81
CA ILE A 17 3.37 -12.69 -14.07
C ILE A 17 4.90 -12.66 -14.16
N PRO A 18 5.49 -12.33 -15.32
CA PRO A 18 6.94 -12.37 -15.47
C PRO A 18 7.65 -11.38 -14.53
N THR A 19 8.69 -11.85 -13.85
CA THR A 19 9.51 -11.03 -12.95
C THR A 19 10.58 -10.27 -13.72
N VAL A 20 11.01 -9.13 -13.16
CA VAL A 20 12.14 -8.36 -13.67
C VAL A 20 13.22 -8.38 -12.59
N SER A 21 14.33 -9.06 -12.81
CA SER A 21 15.40 -9.24 -11.81
C SER A 21 16.76 -8.65 -12.22
N ASP A 22 16.93 -8.32 -13.50
CA ASP A 22 18.15 -7.76 -14.10
C ASP A 22 18.12 -6.23 -14.25
N ALA A 23 17.18 -5.55 -13.59
CA ALA A 23 17.11 -4.09 -13.57
C ALA A 23 18.14 -3.47 -12.61
N ILE A 24 18.60 -2.25 -12.92
CA ILE A 24 19.36 -1.42 -11.98
C ILE A 24 18.35 -0.56 -11.21
N VAL A 25 18.33 -0.68 -9.89
CA VAL A 25 17.36 0.00 -9.03
C VAL A 25 18.07 0.78 -7.94
N PHE A 26 17.76 2.07 -7.82
CA PHE A 26 18.27 2.90 -6.74
C PHE A 26 17.34 4.07 -6.41
N ILE A 27 17.45 4.57 -5.19
CA ILE A 27 16.80 5.80 -4.73
C ILE A 27 17.85 6.88 -4.54
N THR A 28 17.55 8.10 -4.98
CA THR A 28 18.35 9.30 -4.73
C THR A 28 17.66 10.21 -3.72
N ASP A 29 18.36 10.57 -2.64
CA ASP A 29 17.98 11.68 -1.75
C ASP A 29 18.26 13.00 -2.50
N THR A 30 17.20 13.71 -2.89
CA THR A 30 17.33 14.92 -3.72
C THR A 30 17.94 16.11 -2.96
N SER A 31 18.08 16.04 -1.63
CA SER A 31 18.66 17.11 -0.82
C SER A 31 20.18 17.12 -0.82
N ASN A 32 20.81 15.95 -1.00
CA ASN A 32 22.27 15.79 -0.88
C ASN A 32 22.88 14.84 -1.94
N ASN A 33 22.06 14.32 -2.86
CA ASN A 33 22.43 13.36 -3.91
C ASN A 33 22.96 12.02 -3.39
N ALA A 34 22.69 11.66 -2.14
CA ALA A 34 23.03 10.33 -1.62
C ALA A 34 22.21 9.26 -2.34
N ILE A 35 22.87 8.15 -2.68
CA ILE A 35 22.28 7.04 -3.44
C ILE A 35 22.11 5.83 -2.51
N ILE A 36 20.92 5.26 -2.52
CA ILE A 36 20.58 4.00 -1.88
C ILE A 36 20.34 2.99 -3.00
N THR A 37 21.29 2.08 -3.19
CA THR A 37 21.18 1.02 -4.19
C THR A 37 20.34 -0.14 -3.67
N PHE A 38 19.55 -0.74 -4.56
CA PHE A 38 18.77 -1.93 -4.27
C PHE A 38 19.25 -3.12 -5.11
N SER A 39 19.04 -4.33 -4.60
CA SER A 39 19.37 -5.57 -5.30
C SER A 39 18.25 -6.60 -5.12
N ASP A 40 17.98 -7.36 -6.17
CA ASP A 40 17.18 -8.58 -6.12
C ASP A 40 18.10 -9.79 -6.02
N VAL A 41 18.25 -10.33 -4.82
CA VAL A 41 19.14 -11.48 -4.54
C VAL A 41 18.49 -12.80 -4.91
N ASN A 42 17.16 -12.88 -4.86
CA ASN A 42 16.41 -14.12 -5.05
C ASN A 42 15.93 -14.31 -6.48
N LEU A 43 16.11 -13.29 -7.34
CA LEU A 43 15.66 -13.24 -8.72
C LEU A 43 14.13 -13.35 -8.86
N ASP A 44 13.40 -12.90 -7.84
CA ASP A 44 11.94 -12.90 -7.78
C ASP A 44 11.33 -11.56 -8.20
N GLY A 45 12.16 -10.58 -8.53
CA GLY A 45 11.81 -9.20 -8.88
C GLY A 45 11.49 -8.32 -7.68
N ASP A 46 11.79 -8.74 -6.45
CA ASP A 46 11.63 -7.94 -5.23
C ASP A 46 12.98 -7.38 -4.77
N PHE A 47 13.25 -6.15 -5.17
CA PHE A 47 14.50 -5.46 -4.86
C PHE A 47 14.49 -4.92 -3.43
N SER A 48 15.53 -5.23 -2.67
CA SER A 48 15.76 -4.75 -1.29
C SER A 48 16.96 -3.81 -1.24
N PRO A 49 16.96 -2.79 -0.35
CA PRO A 49 18.08 -1.87 -0.27
C PRO A 49 19.32 -2.57 0.31
N LEU A 50 20.50 -2.30 -0.28
CA LEU A 50 21.78 -2.88 0.17
C LEU A 50 22.22 -2.37 1.53
N THR A 51 21.76 -1.18 1.90
CA THR A 51 21.99 -0.55 3.20
C THR A 51 20.65 -0.16 3.81
N ASN A 52 20.58 -0.12 5.14
CA ASN A 52 19.34 0.25 5.80
C ASN A 52 18.89 1.64 5.34
N PHE A 53 17.67 1.72 4.82
CA PHE A 53 17.09 2.95 4.31
C PHE A 53 15.96 3.41 5.22
N ILE A 54 16.21 4.51 5.94
CA ILE A 54 15.22 5.19 6.76
C ILE A 54 14.98 6.58 6.14
N PRO A 55 13.85 6.79 5.44
CA PRO A 55 13.52 8.07 4.82
C PRO A 55 13.39 9.18 5.87
N LYS A 56 14.00 10.33 5.59
CA LYS A 56 13.88 11.53 6.43
C LYS A 56 12.55 12.23 6.18
N ASP A 57 12.08 12.92 7.22
CA ASP A 57 10.96 13.84 7.10
C ASP A 57 11.29 14.97 6.11
N ASN A 58 10.26 15.47 5.43
CA ASN A 58 10.36 16.64 4.53
C ASN A 58 11.44 16.53 3.45
N THR A 59 11.81 15.31 3.06
CA THR A 59 12.83 15.02 2.05
C THR A 59 12.17 14.31 0.88
N VAL A 60 12.41 14.83 -0.33
CA VAL A 60 11.97 14.20 -1.58
C VAL A 60 13.01 13.18 -2.01
N TYR A 61 12.55 11.98 -2.32
CA TYR A 61 13.34 10.89 -2.86
C TYR A 61 12.90 10.61 -4.31
N GLU A 62 13.86 10.30 -5.18
CA GLU A 62 13.61 9.87 -6.55
C GLU A 62 13.99 8.39 -6.70
N LEU A 63 13.02 7.53 -7.00
CA LEU A 63 13.28 6.16 -7.43
C LEU A 63 13.69 6.19 -8.90
N THR A 64 14.83 5.58 -9.22
CA THR A 64 15.27 5.31 -10.60
C THR A 64 15.34 3.81 -10.82
N VAL A 65 14.71 3.35 -11.90
CA VAL A 65 14.79 1.98 -12.40
C VAL A 65 15.31 2.03 -13.83
N ILE A 66 16.37 1.28 -14.14
CA ILE A 66 16.90 1.14 -15.49
C ILE A 66 16.71 -0.31 -15.91
N TYR A 67 15.94 -0.53 -16.97
CA TYR A 67 15.63 -1.85 -17.49
C TYR A 67 15.57 -1.81 -19.02
N LYS A 68 16.24 -2.75 -19.70
CA LYS A 68 16.33 -2.82 -21.17
C LYS A 68 16.67 -1.48 -21.85
N ASN A 69 17.65 -0.75 -21.30
CA ASN A 69 18.09 0.58 -21.75
C ASN A 69 17.05 1.71 -21.63
N GLU A 70 15.92 1.47 -20.98
CA GLU A 70 14.94 2.50 -20.65
C GLU A 70 15.05 2.90 -19.17
N THR A 71 14.79 4.18 -18.89
CA THR A 71 14.89 4.76 -17.55
C THR A 71 13.51 5.20 -17.05
N TYR A 72 13.11 4.66 -15.92
CA TYR A 72 11.85 4.98 -15.24
C TYR A 72 12.15 5.74 -13.96
N LYS A 73 11.39 6.82 -13.71
CA LYS A 73 11.59 7.70 -12.56
C LYS A 73 10.27 8.04 -11.90
N GLY A 74 10.27 8.11 -10.57
CA GLY A 74 9.17 8.65 -9.79
C GLY A 74 9.66 9.27 -8.51
N ARG A 75 8.85 10.16 -7.94
CA ARG A 75 9.22 10.93 -6.74
C ARG A 75 8.21 10.76 -5.64
N ALA A 76 8.70 10.63 -4.42
CA ALA A 76 7.89 10.53 -3.22
C ALA A 76 8.61 11.17 -2.03
N SER A 77 7.84 11.60 -1.04
CA SER A 77 8.34 11.98 0.29
C SER A 77 7.68 11.07 1.31
N LYS A 78 8.31 10.89 2.47
CA LYS A 78 7.72 10.09 3.55
C LYS A 78 6.44 10.75 4.06
N ILE A 79 5.34 10.00 4.07
CA ILE A 79 4.09 10.40 4.71
C ILE A 79 3.96 9.70 6.06
N LYS A 80 3.69 10.46 7.12
CA LYS A 80 3.56 9.91 8.46
C LYS A 80 2.18 9.30 8.68
N SER A 81 2.14 8.20 9.41
CA SER A 81 0.91 7.66 10.00
C SER A 81 0.80 8.13 11.45
N PRO A 82 -0.41 8.21 12.03
CA PRO A 82 -0.56 8.19 13.48
C PRO A 82 -0.21 6.81 14.03
N THR A 83 -0.32 6.66 15.34
CA THR A 83 -0.21 5.37 16.03
C THR A 83 -1.59 4.87 16.45
N PHE A 84 -1.76 3.56 16.53
CA PHE A 84 -2.95 2.97 17.15
C PHE A 84 -3.03 3.37 18.63
N ILE A 85 -4.19 3.88 19.03
CA ILE A 85 -4.53 4.12 20.44
C ILE A 85 -4.96 2.80 21.09
N SER A 86 -5.79 2.02 20.39
CA SER A 86 -6.20 0.70 20.84
C SER A 86 -6.59 -0.20 19.66
N VAL A 87 -6.34 -1.50 19.82
CA VAL A 87 -6.80 -2.57 18.94
C VAL A 87 -7.29 -3.70 19.85
N SER A 88 -8.50 -4.19 19.63
CA SER A 88 -9.08 -5.26 20.44
C SER A 88 -10.10 -6.08 19.65
N GLN A 89 -10.20 -7.37 19.96
CA GLN A 89 -11.32 -8.18 19.48
C GLN A 89 -12.62 -7.70 20.15
N GLY A 90 -13.70 -7.65 19.39
CA GLY A 90 -15.04 -7.36 19.89
C GLY A 90 -15.98 -8.56 19.74
N ASP A 91 -17.18 -8.41 20.30
CA ASP A 91 -18.21 -9.46 20.35
C ASP A 91 -19.31 -9.26 19.31
N ALA A 92 -19.30 -8.13 18.60
CA ALA A 92 -20.32 -7.86 17.59
C ALA A 92 -20.15 -8.76 16.36
N THR A 93 -21.19 -8.75 15.53
CA THR A 93 -21.30 -9.48 14.27
C THR A 93 -22.16 -8.64 13.32
N LEU A 94 -22.10 -8.94 12.03
CA LEU A 94 -22.95 -8.36 11.00
C LEU A 94 -24.17 -9.28 10.75
N PHE A 95 -24.47 -9.55 9.48
CA PHE A 95 -25.70 -10.23 9.08
C PHE A 95 -25.63 -11.75 9.26
N SER A 96 -24.45 -12.37 9.11
CA SER A 96 -24.35 -13.83 9.17
C SER A 96 -24.33 -14.37 10.61
N GLY A 97 -24.04 -13.53 11.59
CA GLY A 97 -23.86 -13.96 12.98
C GLY A 97 -22.47 -14.50 13.29
N LYS A 98 -21.59 -14.60 12.28
CA LYS A 98 -20.35 -15.38 12.34
C LYS A 98 -19.07 -14.59 12.14
N GLU A 99 -19.18 -13.30 11.83
CA GLU A 99 -18.02 -12.46 11.60
C GLU A 99 -17.21 -12.25 12.89
N THR A 100 -15.90 -12.09 12.74
CA THR A 100 -14.98 -11.75 13.84
C THR A 100 -14.69 -10.26 13.82
N GLU A 101 -15.10 -9.57 14.88
CA GLU A 101 -14.92 -8.11 15.01
C GLU A 101 -13.53 -7.77 15.57
N VAL A 102 -12.88 -6.79 14.93
CA VAL A 102 -11.71 -6.09 15.46
C VAL A 102 -12.02 -4.60 15.54
N LYS A 103 -12.00 -4.08 16.77
CA LYS A 103 -12.17 -2.65 17.07
C LYS A 103 -10.82 -1.97 17.04
N VAL A 104 -10.75 -0.87 16.31
CA VAL A 104 -9.54 -0.06 16.15
C VAL A 104 -9.84 1.37 16.55
N THR A 105 -8.94 1.98 17.31
CA THR A 105 -8.98 3.42 17.64
C THR A 105 -7.64 4.06 17.28
N PHE A 106 -7.68 5.22 16.65
CA PHE A 106 -6.51 6.06 16.39
C PHE A 106 -6.92 7.55 16.40
N GLN A 107 -5.94 8.44 16.41
CA GLN A 107 -6.18 9.88 16.29
C GLN A 107 -5.14 10.47 15.35
N ASP A 108 -5.60 11.30 14.43
CA ASP A 108 -4.78 11.97 13.42
C ASP A 108 -4.30 13.36 13.86
N ASP A 109 -3.52 13.99 12.99
CA ASP A 109 -3.04 15.35 13.15
C ASP A 109 -4.06 16.34 12.59
N ALA A 110 -4.71 17.08 13.50
CA ALA A 110 -5.78 18.05 13.19
C ALA A 110 -5.37 19.16 12.21
N GLU A 111 -4.07 19.44 12.09
CA GLU A 111 -3.54 20.54 11.28
C GLU A 111 -3.38 20.18 9.80
N LYS A 112 -3.59 18.92 9.43
CA LYS A 112 -3.38 18.41 8.06
C LYS A 112 -4.64 17.73 7.51
N GLU A 113 -4.76 17.72 6.19
CA GLU A 113 -5.68 16.82 5.51
C GLU A 113 -4.98 15.46 5.36
N ASN A 114 -5.52 14.42 5.98
CA ASN A 114 -4.90 13.12 6.08
C ASN A 114 -5.66 12.02 5.34
N TYR A 115 -4.88 11.06 4.83
CA TYR A 115 -5.36 9.89 4.12
C TYR A 115 -4.64 8.66 4.63
N TYR A 116 -5.36 7.55 4.71
CA TYR A 116 -4.86 6.31 5.29
C TYR A 116 -5.12 5.10 4.40
N LEU A 117 -4.16 4.19 4.39
CA LEU A 117 -4.33 2.81 3.93
C LEU A 117 -4.24 1.89 5.14
N PHE A 118 -5.33 1.18 5.42
CA PHE A 118 -5.36 0.11 6.40
C PHE A 118 -5.20 -1.24 5.70
N ASP A 119 -4.40 -2.12 6.29
CA ASP A 119 -4.16 -3.49 5.84
C ASP A 119 -4.42 -4.43 7.04
N PHE A 120 -5.42 -5.29 6.87
CA PHE A 120 -5.91 -6.29 7.83
C PHE A 120 -5.54 -7.70 7.33
N THR A 121 -4.31 -7.88 6.86
CA THR A 121 -3.74 -9.12 6.29
C THR A 121 -4.22 -9.42 4.88
N ASN A 122 -5.49 -9.78 4.70
CA ASN A 122 -6.04 -10.14 3.38
C ASN A 122 -6.92 -9.04 2.79
N THR A 123 -7.31 -8.06 3.60
CA THR A 123 -8.25 -7.00 3.22
C THR A 123 -7.61 -5.66 3.48
N SER A 124 -7.66 -4.77 2.49
CA SER A 124 -7.18 -3.39 2.62
C SER A 124 -8.31 -2.43 2.34
N PHE A 125 -8.36 -1.32 3.07
CA PHE A 125 -9.30 -0.24 2.78
C PHE A 125 -8.66 1.13 2.97
N LEU A 126 -9.29 2.11 2.34
CA LEU A 126 -8.85 3.49 2.35
C LEU A 126 -9.73 4.32 3.28
N ALA A 127 -9.14 5.27 4.00
CA ALA A 127 -9.87 6.25 4.79
C ALA A 127 -9.38 7.68 4.50
N GLU A 128 -10.29 8.64 4.50
CA GLU A 128 -10.02 10.08 4.50
C GLU A 128 -10.58 10.68 5.80
N ASP A 129 -9.87 11.62 6.39
CA ASP A 129 -10.16 12.18 7.73
C ASP A 129 -11.30 13.21 7.78
N ARG A 130 -11.97 13.47 6.66
CA ARG A 130 -12.97 14.53 6.52
C ARG A 130 -14.02 14.56 7.64
N PHE A 131 -14.37 13.39 8.19
CA PHE A 131 -15.41 13.24 9.21
C PHE A 131 -14.89 13.03 10.64
N PHE A 132 -13.56 12.95 10.83
CA PHE A 132 -12.96 12.66 12.14
C PHE A 132 -11.67 13.45 12.46
N ASN A 133 -11.26 14.39 11.61
CA ASN A 133 -10.04 15.17 11.75
C ASN A 133 -9.85 15.76 13.17
N GLY A 134 -8.69 15.48 13.76
CA GLY A 134 -8.23 15.92 15.07
C GLY A 134 -8.88 15.20 16.26
N THR A 135 -9.78 14.26 16.04
CA THR A 135 -10.57 13.62 17.11
C THR A 135 -10.25 12.11 17.16
N PRO A 136 -10.21 11.47 18.34
CA PRO A 136 -10.11 10.02 18.42
C PRO A 136 -11.23 9.35 17.60
N TYR A 137 -10.84 8.65 16.54
CA TYR A 137 -11.73 7.91 15.67
C TYR A 137 -11.66 6.43 16.01
N ASN A 138 -12.82 5.79 16.07
CA ASN A 138 -12.93 4.35 16.25
C ASN A 138 -13.82 3.75 15.17
N PHE A 139 -13.48 2.54 14.75
CA PHE A 139 -14.27 1.75 13.82
C PHE A 139 -14.11 0.26 14.12
N SER A 140 -15.05 -0.52 13.63
CA SER A 140 -15.01 -1.98 13.67
C SER A 140 -14.72 -2.52 12.28
N PHE A 141 -13.71 -3.38 12.18
CA PHE A 141 -13.46 -4.23 11.02
C PHE A 141 -14.02 -5.63 11.31
N PHE A 142 -14.61 -6.28 10.31
CA PHE A 142 -15.23 -7.59 10.45
C PHE A 142 -14.64 -8.56 9.45
N TYR A 143 -13.90 -9.55 9.94
CA TYR A 143 -13.50 -10.69 9.12
C TYR A 143 -14.70 -11.60 8.90
N GLN A 144 -14.94 -11.99 7.64
CA GLN A 144 -15.94 -13.03 7.32
C GLN A 144 -15.47 -14.40 7.80
N GLU A 145 -16.41 -15.34 7.96
CA GLU A 145 -16.13 -16.71 8.42
C GLU A 145 -15.11 -17.43 7.53
N ASP A 146 -15.11 -17.15 6.22
CA ASP A 146 -14.20 -17.74 5.23
C ASP A 146 -12.89 -16.97 5.04
N GLU A 147 -12.76 -15.77 5.62
CA GLU A 147 -11.54 -14.96 5.56
C GLU A 147 -10.52 -15.31 6.67
N ILE A 148 -10.98 -15.93 7.77
CA ILE A 148 -10.12 -16.25 8.91
C ILE A 148 -10.55 -17.52 9.66
N THR A 149 -9.56 -18.35 10.04
CA THR A 149 -9.77 -19.51 10.92
C THR A 149 -9.21 -19.22 12.30
N LEU A 150 -10.07 -19.24 13.33
CA LEU A 150 -9.67 -18.98 14.71
C LEU A 150 -9.19 -20.25 15.44
N PRO A 151 -8.31 -20.14 16.45
CA PRO A 151 -7.59 -18.92 16.85
C PRO A 151 -6.54 -18.50 15.81
N ALA A 152 -6.34 -17.18 15.65
CA ALA A 152 -5.46 -16.63 14.63
C ALA A 152 -4.64 -15.46 15.17
N ASN A 153 -3.36 -15.37 14.78
CA ASN A 153 -2.59 -14.16 14.93
C ASN A 153 -2.74 -13.32 13.65
N VAL A 154 -3.21 -12.09 13.78
CA VAL A 154 -3.36 -11.16 12.65
C VAL A 154 -2.52 -9.91 12.86
N THR A 155 -1.95 -9.43 11.76
CA THR A 155 -1.18 -8.18 11.73
C THR A 155 -2.04 -7.10 11.09
N LEU A 156 -2.29 -6.03 11.84
CA LEU A 156 -2.91 -4.81 11.38
C LEU A 156 -1.83 -3.79 11.05
N LYS A 157 -1.99 -3.08 9.94
CA LYS A 157 -1.12 -1.97 9.56
C LYS A 157 -1.94 -0.75 9.22
N MET A 158 -1.45 0.41 9.65
CA MET A 158 -1.99 1.72 9.28
C MET A 158 -0.87 2.55 8.67
N SER A 159 -1.04 2.93 7.40
CA SER A 159 -0.07 3.70 6.63
C SER A 159 -0.64 5.06 6.29
N GLY A 160 0.13 6.13 6.52
CA GLY A 160 -0.21 7.47 6.04
C GLY A 160 0.09 7.57 4.55
N ILE A 161 -0.85 8.08 3.76
CA ILE A 161 -0.68 8.15 2.30
C ILE A 161 -0.97 9.54 1.76
N THR A 162 -0.45 9.85 0.57
CA THR A 162 -0.82 11.09 -0.12
C THR A 162 -2.22 11.00 -0.71
N LYS A 163 -2.87 12.15 -0.90
CA LYS A 163 -4.14 12.24 -1.66
C LYS A 163 -4.05 11.64 -3.07
N GLN A 164 -2.91 11.83 -3.74
CA GLN A 164 -2.64 11.27 -5.06
C GLN A 164 -2.58 9.74 -5.01
N TYR A 165 -1.88 9.18 -4.02
CA TYR A 165 -1.83 7.74 -3.83
C TYR A 165 -3.19 7.16 -3.43
N PHE A 166 -3.93 7.82 -2.55
CA PHE A 166 -5.31 7.47 -2.22
C PHE A 166 -6.20 7.39 -3.48
N THR A 167 -6.10 8.39 -4.35
CA THR A 167 -6.88 8.44 -5.60
C THR A 167 -6.48 7.30 -6.55
N TYR A 168 -5.18 7.09 -6.74
CA TYR A 168 -4.64 5.98 -7.53
C TYR A 168 -5.12 4.63 -7.01
N PHE A 169 -4.96 4.39 -5.70
CA PHE A 169 -5.29 3.12 -5.07
C PHE A 169 -6.79 2.85 -5.08
N ARG A 170 -7.62 3.89 -4.96
CA ARG A 170 -9.08 3.77 -5.10
C ARG A 170 -9.48 3.30 -6.50
N VAL A 171 -8.85 3.85 -7.54
CA VAL A 171 -9.09 3.40 -8.92
C VAL A 171 -8.59 1.97 -9.10
N LEU A 172 -7.40 1.63 -8.58
CA LEU A 172 -6.88 0.26 -8.60
C LEU A 172 -7.85 -0.75 -7.97
N LEU A 173 -8.37 -0.46 -6.77
CA LEU A 173 -9.35 -1.31 -6.08
C LEU A 173 -10.68 -1.42 -6.85
N SER A 174 -11.12 -0.35 -7.52
CA SER A 174 -12.32 -0.42 -8.37
C SER A 174 -12.13 -1.35 -9.57
N GLN A 175 -10.93 -1.36 -10.16
CA GLN A 175 -10.62 -2.18 -11.33
C GLN A 175 -10.32 -3.65 -10.98
N SER A 176 -9.88 -3.94 -9.76
CA SER A 176 -9.63 -5.32 -9.30
C SER A 176 -10.89 -6.13 -9.03
N GLY A 177 -12.08 -5.53 -9.19
CA GLY A 177 -13.36 -6.20 -8.97
C GLY A 177 -13.78 -6.30 -7.50
N GLN A 178 -12.98 -5.79 -6.56
CA GLN A 178 -13.37 -5.75 -5.14
C GLN A 178 -14.61 -4.88 -4.85
N ASN A 179 -14.96 -3.96 -5.77
CA ASN A 179 -16.19 -3.17 -5.70
C ASN A 179 -17.30 -3.64 -6.65
N GLY A 180 -17.23 -4.89 -7.14
CA GLY A 180 -18.26 -5.48 -7.98
C GLY A 180 -18.21 -4.94 -9.42
N GLY A 181 -17.39 -5.58 -10.26
CA GLY A 181 -17.39 -5.34 -11.69
C GLY A 181 -18.69 -5.85 -12.32
N GLY A 182 -19.70 -4.98 -12.43
CA GLY A 182 -20.93 -5.27 -13.14
C GLY A 182 -20.72 -5.34 -14.66
N PRO A 183 -21.65 -5.96 -15.42
CA PRO A 183 -21.55 -6.10 -16.89
C PRO A 183 -21.66 -4.78 -17.68
N PHE A 184 -21.72 -3.64 -16.97
CA PHE A 184 -21.86 -2.29 -17.52
C PHE A 184 -20.74 -1.35 -17.06
N GLU A 185 -19.68 -1.87 -16.45
CA GLU A 185 -18.53 -1.05 -16.10
C GLU A 185 -17.92 -0.42 -17.34
N THR A 186 -17.64 0.89 -17.24
CA THR A 186 -16.94 1.61 -18.29
C THR A 186 -15.55 1.02 -18.50
N VAL A 187 -15.03 1.07 -19.74
CA VAL A 187 -13.64 0.70 -20.03
C VAL A 187 -12.72 1.35 -18.98
N PRO A 188 -11.93 0.57 -18.23
CA PRO A 188 -11.07 1.12 -17.20
C PRO A 188 -10.20 2.24 -17.77
N SER A 189 -10.25 3.44 -17.18
CA SER A 189 -9.29 4.49 -17.51
C SER A 189 -7.88 4.00 -17.20
N SER A 190 -6.89 4.41 -18.00
CA SER A 190 -5.48 4.10 -17.73
C SER A 190 -5.13 4.46 -16.29
N LEU A 191 -4.69 3.47 -15.51
CA LEU A 191 -4.25 3.64 -14.14
C LEU A 191 -2.81 4.13 -14.12
N LEU A 192 -2.63 5.45 -14.28
CA LEU A 192 -1.33 6.09 -14.29
C LEU A 192 -0.94 6.51 -12.86
N GLY A 193 0.22 6.04 -12.39
CA GLY A 193 0.81 6.47 -11.13
C GLY A 193 1.79 7.63 -11.31
N ASN A 194 2.74 7.76 -10.37
CA ASN A 194 3.77 8.82 -10.39
C ASN A 194 5.11 8.36 -11.00
N MET A 195 5.19 7.15 -11.55
CA MET A 195 6.35 6.66 -12.27
C MET A 195 6.20 7.00 -13.76
N ILE A 196 7.24 7.54 -14.38
CA ILE A 196 7.28 7.88 -15.80
C ILE A 196 8.51 7.26 -16.47
N ASN A 197 8.40 6.92 -17.75
CA ASN A 197 9.53 6.54 -18.57
C ASN A 197 10.13 7.80 -19.22
N THR A 198 11.35 8.18 -18.84
CA THR A 198 12.00 9.39 -19.32
C THR A 198 12.75 9.21 -20.65
N THR A 199 12.82 7.97 -21.14
CA THR A 199 13.50 7.62 -22.41
C THR A 199 12.52 7.29 -23.53
N ASN A 200 11.34 6.77 -23.20
CA ASN A 200 10.29 6.39 -24.15
C ASN A 200 8.91 6.56 -23.51
N GLU A 201 8.28 7.72 -23.71
CA GLU A 201 7.00 8.07 -23.09
C GLU A 201 5.85 7.12 -23.49
N THR A 202 5.96 6.44 -24.64
CA THR A 202 4.95 5.48 -25.10
C THR A 202 4.99 4.16 -24.34
N ASN A 203 6.12 3.83 -23.71
CA ASN A 203 6.28 2.65 -22.85
C ASN A 203 6.22 3.07 -21.37
N PHE A 204 5.06 3.57 -20.95
CA PHE A 204 4.87 4.05 -19.57
C PHE A 204 4.70 2.88 -18.58
N PRO A 205 5.24 3.00 -17.36
CA PRO A 205 5.09 1.94 -16.35
C PRO A 205 3.70 2.00 -15.70
N LEU A 206 3.17 0.82 -15.36
CA LEU A 206 1.97 0.67 -14.54
C LEU A 206 2.41 0.46 -13.09
N GLY A 207 2.35 1.51 -12.28
CA GLY A 207 2.78 1.43 -10.88
C GLY A 207 2.94 2.78 -10.20
N TYR A 208 3.22 2.74 -8.91
CA TYR A 208 3.34 3.93 -8.07
C TYR A 208 4.51 3.78 -7.10
N PHE A 209 5.31 4.83 -6.96
CA PHE A 209 6.33 4.95 -5.93
C PHE A 209 5.80 5.78 -4.75
N HIS A 210 5.62 5.15 -3.60
CA HIS A 210 5.13 5.78 -2.38
C HIS A 210 6.06 5.45 -1.21
N ILE A 211 6.26 6.41 -0.31
CA ILE A 211 7.02 6.21 0.93
C ILE A 211 6.09 6.52 2.10
N SER A 212 5.80 5.51 2.90
CA SER A 212 4.94 5.63 4.08
C SER A 212 5.72 5.31 5.35
N GLU A 213 5.40 6.03 6.42
CA GLU A 213 5.48 5.49 7.77
C GLU A 213 4.25 4.61 8.02
N THR A 214 4.45 3.50 8.72
CA THR A 214 3.39 2.52 8.96
C THR A 214 3.45 2.09 10.42
N ASP A 215 2.37 2.28 11.15
CA ASP A 215 2.21 1.66 12.47
C ASP A 215 1.67 0.24 12.30
N THR A 216 2.15 -0.68 13.14
CA THR A 216 1.86 -2.12 13.03
C THR A 216 1.45 -2.67 14.39
N TYR A 217 0.33 -3.39 14.43
CA TYR A 217 -0.19 -4.03 15.63
C TYR A 217 -0.47 -5.51 15.37
N ASN A 218 0.02 -6.39 16.24
CA ASN A 218 -0.30 -7.83 16.18
C ASN A 218 -1.32 -8.15 17.26
N ILE A 219 -2.41 -8.82 16.89
CA ILE A 219 -3.46 -9.26 17.82
C ILE A 219 -3.72 -10.75 17.65
N ASP A 220 -3.87 -11.45 18.79
CA ASP A 220 -4.33 -12.83 18.84
C ASP A 220 -5.86 -12.85 18.96
N LEU A 221 -6.52 -13.27 17.88
CA LEU A 221 -7.96 -13.47 17.82
C LEU A 221 -8.30 -14.86 18.31
N LYS A 222 -9.33 -14.93 19.16
CA LYS A 222 -9.80 -16.14 19.83
C LYS A 222 -11.19 -16.51 19.33
N GLU A 223 -11.52 -17.80 19.43
CA GLU A 223 -12.90 -18.26 19.25
C GLU A 223 -13.85 -17.49 20.19
N LYS A 224 -15.07 -17.23 19.71
CA LYS A 224 -16.14 -16.71 20.54
C LYS A 224 -16.69 -17.87 21.39
N ASP A 225 -16.84 -17.63 22.69
CA ASP A 225 -17.44 -18.59 23.62
C ASP A 225 -18.93 -18.85 23.32
#